data_AF-E4RVZ5-F1
#
_entry.id   AF-E4RVZ5-F1
#
_cell.length_a   1.000
_cell.length_b   1.000
_cell.length_c   1.000
_cell.angle_alpha   90.00
_cell.angle_beta   90.00
_cell.angle_gamma   90.00
#
_symmetry.space_group_name_H-M   'P 1'
#
loop_
_entity.id
_entity.type
_entity.pdbx_description
1 polymer ?
#
loop_
_entity_poly.entity_id
_entity_poly.type
_entity_poly.pdbx_seq_one_letter_code
_entity_poly.pdbx_strand_id
1 'polypeptide(L)'
;MKKLLIFLWGMSLWACSSSDITPNEVKRPITTLENDLYTVEFFITDSSWKTGYNPIEVHIKDKSGQFIDLPEFKVVPSMQMQMMSHSSPVSTFEKTDKGKFKGFIIFQMASNEMEFWTLEALGITKRIEVKESSKRVVQSFMGTDDSRYVLAMAEPNKPKVGSQTISAYLYQMKDSHHFVPVNNCMILLDPRMPGMGNHSSPNNQDLLSKGQGLYQGLLNLTMTGYWKLNVVLLNEQGETVKDQIFFELEF
;
A
#
# COMPACT_ATOMS: atom_id res chain seq x y z
N MET A 1 21.52 -85.81 -6.71
CA MET A 1 21.21 -84.61 -7.51
C MET A 1 20.75 -83.52 -6.55
N LYS A 2 21.62 -82.53 -6.28
CA LYS A 2 21.42 -81.47 -5.28
C LYS A 2 20.42 -80.44 -5.82
N LYS A 3 19.32 -80.19 -5.09
CA LYS A 3 18.39 -79.09 -5.39
C LYS A 3 18.98 -77.79 -4.84
N LEU A 4 19.31 -76.87 -5.73
CA LEU A 4 19.76 -75.51 -5.43
C LEU A 4 18.52 -74.63 -5.20
N LEU A 5 18.32 -74.18 -3.95
CA LEU A 5 17.29 -73.22 -3.58
C LEU A 5 17.85 -71.81 -3.80
N ILE A 6 17.29 -71.07 -4.75
CA ILE A 6 17.65 -69.67 -5.02
C ILE A 6 16.73 -68.80 -4.15
N PHE A 7 17.31 -68.09 -3.18
CA PHE A 7 16.61 -67.11 -2.35
C PHE A 7 16.75 -65.74 -3.00
N LEU A 8 15.67 -65.24 -3.60
CA LEU A 8 15.62 -63.89 -4.18
C LEU A 8 15.40 -62.88 -3.03
N TRP A 9 16.43 -62.11 -2.69
CA TRP A 9 16.34 -61.05 -1.68
C TRP A 9 15.92 -59.75 -2.37
N GLY A 10 14.69 -59.30 -2.11
CA GLY A 10 14.17 -58.05 -2.65
C GLY A 10 14.83 -56.84 -1.98
N MET A 11 15.59 -56.06 -2.74
CA MET A 11 16.07 -54.74 -2.32
C MET A 11 14.90 -53.74 -2.44
N SER A 12 14.38 -53.28 -1.31
CA SER A 12 13.49 -52.12 -1.27
C SER A 12 14.34 -50.84 -1.30
N LEU A 13 14.22 -50.07 -2.38
CA LEU A 13 14.78 -48.74 -2.48
C LEU A 13 13.93 -47.79 -1.64
N TRP A 14 14.45 -47.35 -0.50
CA TRP A 14 13.90 -46.23 0.25
C TRP A 14 14.22 -44.93 -0.49
N ALA A 15 13.21 -44.36 -1.15
CA ALA A 15 13.25 -42.99 -1.65
C ALA A 15 13.16 -42.04 -0.45
N CYS A 16 14.29 -41.41 -0.11
CA CYS A 16 14.32 -40.33 0.87
C CYS A 16 13.68 -39.10 0.22
N SER A 17 12.45 -38.74 0.62
CA SER A 17 11.83 -37.49 0.21
C SER A 17 12.58 -36.34 0.89
N SER A 18 13.39 -35.61 0.12
CA SER A 18 13.83 -34.28 0.52
C SER A 18 12.59 -33.42 0.66
N SER A 19 12.16 -33.19 1.90
CA SER A 19 11.22 -32.13 2.20
C SER A 19 11.95 -30.82 1.87
N ASP A 20 11.50 -30.14 0.82
CA ASP A 20 11.89 -28.77 0.55
C ASP A 20 11.37 -27.91 1.71
N ILE A 21 12.21 -27.73 2.72
CA ILE A 21 12.01 -26.72 3.76
C ILE A 21 12.24 -25.39 3.05
N THR A 22 11.16 -24.78 2.57
CA THR A 22 11.18 -23.35 2.24
C THR A 22 11.59 -22.61 3.52
N PRO A 23 12.70 -21.86 3.55
CA PRO A 23 13.04 -21.06 4.71
C PRO A 23 11.88 -20.11 4.97
N ASN A 24 11.27 -20.23 6.14
CA ASN A 24 10.20 -19.34 6.58
C ASN A 24 10.77 -17.92 6.55
N GLU A 25 10.37 -17.11 5.56
CA GLU A 25 10.93 -15.79 5.36
C GLU A 25 10.53 -14.93 6.57
N VAL A 26 11.47 -14.70 7.48
CA VAL A 26 11.21 -13.95 8.72
C VAL A 26 10.91 -12.52 8.34
N LYS A 27 9.63 -12.13 8.40
CA LYS A 27 9.18 -10.74 8.19
C LYS A 27 9.87 -9.85 9.21
N ARG A 28 10.68 -8.89 8.74
CA ARG A 28 11.38 -7.91 9.58
C ARG A 28 10.64 -6.58 9.59
N PRO A 29 10.65 -5.84 10.70
CA PRO A 29 10.10 -4.50 10.70
C PRO A 29 10.94 -3.59 9.80
N ILE A 30 10.26 -2.72 9.05
CA ILE A 30 10.91 -1.70 8.23
C ILE A 30 11.30 -0.46 9.03
N THR A 31 10.63 -0.26 10.16
CA THR A 31 10.90 0.84 11.09
C THR A 31 10.54 0.37 12.48
N THR A 32 11.42 0.64 13.44
CA THR A 32 11.18 0.38 14.86
C THR A 32 11.35 1.68 15.64
N LEU A 33 10.32 2.08 16.39
CA LEU A 33 10.33 3.20 17.33
C LEU A 33 10.47 2.62 18.75
N GLU A 34 11.41 3.16 19.54
CA GLU A 34 11.65 2.67 20.90
C GLU A 34 11.86 3.83 21.89
N ASN A 35 11.26 3.72 23.09
CA ASN A 35 11.60 4.52 24.28
C ASN A 35 11.77 3.57 25.49
N ASP A 36 11.69 4.03 26.72
CA ASP A 36 11.85 3.17 27.91
C ASP A 36 10.67 2.20 28.16
N LEU A 37 9.50 2.46 27.56
CA LEU A 37 8.27 1.72 27.81
C LEU A 37 7.88 0.79 26.66
N TYR A 38 8.10 1.24 25.43
CA TYR A 38 7.54 0.64 24.23
C TYR A 38 8.61 0.32 23.19
N THR A 39 8.36 -0.75 22.44
CA THR A 39 8.94 -1.03 21.13
C THR A 39 7.77 -1.13 20.15
N VAL A 40 7.74 -0.24 19.16
CA VAL A 40 6.71 -0.16 18.12
C VAL A 40 7.35 -0.53 16.79
N GLU A 41 6.97 -1.68 16.25
CA GLU A 41 7.51 -2.27 15.04
C GLU A 41 6.52 -2.10 13.89
N PHE A 42 6.94 -1.46 12.81
CA PHE A 42 6.16 -1.24 11.61
C PHE A 42 6.57 -2.25 10.54
N PHE A 43 5.59 -2.95 9.97
CA PHE A 43 5.78 -3.93 8.91
C PHE A 43 4.96 -3.51 7.69
N ILE A 44 5.58 -3.52 6.52
CA ILE A 44 4.90 -3.32 5.24
C ILE A 44 5.23 -4.48 4.29
N THR A 45 4.55 -4.57 3.16
CA THR A 45 4.83 -5.59 2.13
C THR A 45 6.05 -5.23 1.30
N ASP A 46 6.28 -3.94 1.05
CA ASP A 46 7.45 -3.44 0.35
C ASP A 46 8.73 -3.51 1.20
N SER A 47 9.88 -3.47 0.54
CA SER A 47 11.20 -3.41 1.20
C SER A 47 11.61 -2.00 1.65
N SER A 48 10.84 -0.96 1.30
CA SER A 48 11.07 0.46 1.64
C SER A 48 9.74 1.20 1.68
N TRP A 49 9.63 2.23 2.53
CA TRP A 49 8.55 3.19 2.40
C TRP A 49 8.65 3.87 1.04
N LYS A 50 7.53 4.06 0.34
CA LYS A 50 7.50 4.68 -0.98
C LYS A 50 6.46 5.79 -1.08
N THR A 51 6.61 6.69 -2.04
CA THR A 51 5.53 7.59 -2.44
C THR A 51 4.33 6.76 -2.89
N GLY A 52 3.14 7.07 -2.38
CA GLY A 52 1.93 6.28 -2.60
C GLY A 52 1.37 5.64 -1.33
N TYR A 53 0.45 4.70 -1.55
CA TYR A 53 -0.22 3.94 -0.50
C TYR A 53 0.73 2.90 0.11
N ASN A 54 0.98 2.99 1.42
CA ASN A 54 1.80 2.03 2.15
C ASN A 54 0.91 1.33 3.19
N PRO A 55 0.49 0.08 2.98
CA PRO A 55 -0.25 -0.69 3.98
C PRO A 55 0.69 -1.16 5.10
N ILE A 56 0.25 -1.01 6.34
CA ILE A 56 1.06 -1.16 7.54
C ILE A 56 0.40 -2.16 8.49
N GLU A 57 1.18 -3.10 9.00
CA GLU A 57 0.89 -3.83 10.22
C GLU A 57 1.84 -3.34 11.31
N VAL A 58 1.33 -3.10 12.52
CA VAL A 58 2.11 -2.60 13.65
C VAL A 58 2.05 -3.57 14.80
N HIS A 59 3.20 -3.86 15.40
CA HIS A 59 3.32 -4.64 16.64
C HIS A 59 3.86 -3.73 17.75
N ILE A 60 3.22 -3.76 18.92
CA ILE A 60 3.57 -2.93 20.08
C ILE A 60 3.91 -3.86 21.24
N LYS A 61 5.14 -3.76 21.73
CA LYS A 61 5.69 -4.59 22.80
C LYS A 61 6.24 -3.74 23.94
N ASP A 62 6.26 -4.30 25.14
CA ASP A 62 7.04 -3.78 26.25
C ASP A 62 8.52 -4.18 26.13
N LYS A 63 9.34 -3.77 27.10
CA LYS A 63 10.77 -4.12 27.16
C LYS A 63 11.07 -5.55 27.55
N SER A 64 10.09 -6.30 28.03
CA SER A 64 10.18 -7.76 28.19
C SER A 64 9.88 -8.51 26.89
N GLY A 65 9.46 -7.80 25.83
CA GLY A 65 9.07 -8.36 24.54
C GLY A 65 7.62 -8.84 24.48
N GLN A 66 6.81 -8.58 25.51
CA GLN A 66 5.39 -8.95 25.53
C GLN A 66 4.54 -7.91 24.81
N PHE A 67 3.53 -8.38 24.06
CA PHE A 67 2.55 -7.50 23.43
C PHE A 67 1.74 -6.72 24.47
N ILE A 68 1.65 -5.41 24.28
CA ILE A 68 0.90 -4.50 25.16
C ILE A 68 -0.48 -4.27 24.56
N ASP A 69 -1.51 -4.37 25.40
CA ASP A 69 -2.86 -4.08 24.96
C ASP A 69 -3.16 -2.58 25.08
N LEU A 70 -3.36 -1.92 23.93
CA LEU A 70 -3.82 -0.53 23.88
C LEU A 70 -5.26 -0.47 23.35
N PRO A 71 -6.08 0.45 23.85
CA PRO A 71 -7.44 0.66 23.33
C PRO A 71 -7.42 1.31 21.94
N GLU A 72 -6.48 2.22 21.71
CA GLU A 72 -6.25 2.89 20.44
C GLU A 72 -4.76 3.03 20.14
N PHE A 73 -4.42 3.18 18.87
CA PHE A 73 -3.07 3.44 18.40
C PHE A 73 -3.12 4.49 17.29
N LYS A 74 -2.20 5.46 17.34
CA LYS A 74 -2.12 6.57 16.40
C LYS A 74 -0.69 6.74 15.92
N VAL A 75 -0.57 7.05 14.63
CA VAL A 75 0.70 7.35 13.97
C VAL A 75 0.57 8.70 13.30
N VAL A 76 1.54 9.57 13.52
CA VAL A 76 1.59 10.90 12.89
C VAL A 76 2.79 10.95 11.96
N PRO A 77 2.59 10.86 10.64
CA PRO A 77 3.63 11.16 9.67
C PRO A 77 3.83 12.68 9.57
N SER A 78 5.08 13.14 9.49
CA SER A 78 5.38 14.54 9.23
C SER A 78 6.59 14.67 8.32
N MET A 79 6.42 15.35 7.19
CA MET A 79 7.51 15.78 6.34
C MET A 79 8.11 17.06 6.92
N GLN A 80 9.40 17.02 7.20
CA GLN A 80 10.20 18.16 7.58
C GLN A 80 10.82 18.75 6.33
N MET A 81 10.62 20.04 6.11
CA MET A 81 11.32 20.84 5.11
C MET A 81 12.03 21.99 5.83
N GLN A 82 12.89 22.75 5.14
CA GLN A 82 13.73 23.78 5.78
C GLN A 82 12.95 24.79 6.66
N MET A 83 11.83 25.31 6.17
CA MET A 83 11.03 26.33 6.87
C MET A 83 9.57 25.93 7.10
N MET A 84 9.17 24.74 6.63
CA MET A 84 7.77 24.29 6.66
C MET A 84 7.73 22.82 7.01
N SER A 85 6.59 22.38 7.52
CA SER A 85 6.29 20.97 7.63
C SER A 85 4.87 20.72 7.15
N HIS A 86 4.62 19.51 6.68
CA HIS A 86 3.28 19.06 6.38
C HIS A 86 3.14 17.58 6.75
N SER A 87 1.92 17.13 6.99
CA SER A 87 1.61 15.72 7.23
C SER A 87 1.21 15.04 5.92
N SER A 88 0.68 13.82 6.03
CA SER A 88 0.10 13.07 4.93
C SER A 88 -1.17 12.36 5.37
N PRO A 89 -2.01 11.91 4.42
CA PRO A 89 -3.13 11.04 4.77
C PRO A 89 -2.65 9.79 5.51
N VAL A 90 -3.25 9.55 6.67
CA VAL A 90 -3.04 8.37 7.51
C VAL A 90 -4.40 7.81 7.88
N SER A 91 -4.54 6.49 7.83
CA SER A 91 -5.78 5.84 8.22
C SER A 91 -5.94 5.83 9.74
N THR A 92 -7.16 5.54 10.19
CA THR A 92 -7.31 5.00 11.54
C THR A 92 -6.61 3.63 11.59
N PHE A 93 -5.89 3.35 12.66
CA PHE A 93 -5.28 2.04 12.88
C PHE A 93 -6.26 1.13 13.62
N GLU A 94 -6.70 0.08 12.95
CA GLU A 94 -7.64 -0.90 13.47
C GLU A 94 -6.90 -1.99 14.26
N LYS A 95 -7.37 -2.26 15.48
CA LYS A 95 -6.82 -3.33 16.32
C LYS A 95 -7.18 -4.69 15.75
N THR A 96 -6.18 -5.51 15.46
CA THR A 96 -6.38 -6.87 14.92
C THR A 96 -6.16 -7.96 15.96
N ASP A 97 -5.36 -7.67 16.99
CA ASP A 97 -5.00 -8.58 18.08
C ASP A 97 -4.41 -7.76 19.24
N LYS A 98 -4.08 -8.40 20.36
CA LYS A 98 -3.37 -7.77 21.48
C LYS A 98 -2.05 -7.16 20.98
N GLY A 99 -1.93 -5.84 21.11
CA GLY A 99 -0.74 -5.09 20.67
C GLY A 99 -0.48 -5.13 19.17
N LYS A 100 -1.45 -5.52 18.33
CA LYS A 100 -1.32 -5.50 16.87
C LYS A 100 -2.40 -4.65 16.22
N PHE A 101 -1.98 -3.83 15.28
CA PHE A 101 -2.85 -2.92 14.54
C PHE A 101 -2.57 -2.99 13.03
N LYS A 102 -3.56 -2.66 12.22
CA LYS A 102 -3.41 -2.45 10.78
C LYS A 102 -3.91 -1.08 10.36
N GLY A 103 -3.24 -0.48 9.40
CA GLY A 103 -3.59 0.81 8.85
C GLY A 103 -2.76 1.10 7.61
N PHE A 104 -2.69 2.36 7.21
CA PHE A 104 -1.85 2.78 6.10
C PHE A 104 -1.46 4.25 6.21
N ILE A 105 -0.40 4.61 5.49
CA ILE A 105 0.02 6.00 5.27
C ILE A 105 0.18 6.22 3.75
N ILE A 106 -0.23 7.39 3.27
CA ILE A 106 -0.08 7.79 1.86
C ILE A 106 0.98 8.89 1.76
N PHE A 107 2.23 8.56 1.44
CA PHE A 107 3.27 9.59 1.29
C PHE A 107 3.16 10.28 -0.08
N GLN A 108 3.11 11.60 -0.10
CA GLN A 108 2.98 12.38 -1.35
C GLN A 108 4.32 12.71 -1.99
N MET A 109 5.41 12.63 -1.23
CA MET A 109 6.75 13.08 -1.64
C MET A 109 7.82 12.14 -1.11
N ALA A 110 8.85 11.89 -1.92
CA ALA A 110 10.03 11.16 -1.48
C ALA A 110 10.89 12.02 -0.54
N SER A 111 11.71 11.36 0.28
CA SER A 111 12.74 12.01 1.09
C SER A 111 13.96 12.34 0.25
N ASN A 112 14.67 13.38 0.65
CA ASN A 112 16.02 13.71 0.23
C ASN A 112 16.85 14.12 1.46
N GLU A 113 18.03 14.71 1.24
CA GLU A 113 18.93 15.12 2.33
C GLU A 113 18.29 16.20 3.25
N MET A 114 17.61 17.16 2.65
CA MET A 114 17.04 18.34 3.32
C MET A 114 15.58 18.18 3.70
N GLU A 115 14.84 17.35 2.98
CA GLU A 115 13.41 17.15 3.15
C GLU A 115 13.14 15.68 3.46
N PHE A 116 12.63 15.37 4.65
CA PHE A 116 12.53 13.99 5.10
C PHE A 116 11.29 13.75 5.95
N TRP A 117 10.87 12.50 6.03
CA TRP A 117 9.73 12.12 6.85
C TRP A 117 10.15 11.68 8.25
N THR A 118 9.34 12.02 9.24
CA THR A 118 9.34 11.43 10.57
C THR A 118 8.04 10.70 10.81
N LEU A 119 8.10 9.59 11.53
CA LEU A 119 6.93 8.96 12.15
C LEU A 119 6.95 9.23 13.65
N GLU A 120 5.83 9.67 14.18
CA GLU A 120 5.59 9.75 15.61
C GLU A 120 4.52 8.74 16.04
N ALA A 121 4.81 7.97 17.09
CA ALA A 121 3.83 7.12 17.76
C ALA A 121 4.21 6.95 19.24
N LEU A 122 3.22 6.99 20.14
CA LEU A 122 3.42 6.85 21.59
C LEU A 122 4.50 7.81 22.17
N GLY A 123 4.57 9.04 21.63
CA GLY A 123 5.56 10.05 22.01
C GLY A 123 6.99 9.79 21.52
N ILE A 124 7.19 8.78 20.66
CA ILE A 124 8.47 8.45 20.04
C ILE A 124 8.47 9.01 18.63
N THR A 125 9.46 9.83 18.29
CA THR A 125 9.65 10.33 16.92
C THR A 125 10.89 9.69 16.29
N LYS A 126 10.77 9.21 15.06
CA LYS A 126 11.89 8.65 14.29
C LYS A 126 11.87 9.12 12.84
N ARG A 127 13.03 9.55 12.32
CA ARG A 127 13.22 9.80 10.89
C ARG A 127 13.13 8.49 10.11
N ILE A 128 12.40 8.50 9.01
CA ILE A 128 12.30 7.42 8.04
C ILE A 128 12.75 7.90 6.66
N GLU A 129 13.13 6.98 5.80
CA GLU A 129 13.41 7.25 4.40
C GLU A 129 12.23 6.77 3.55
N VAL A 130 11.58 7.71 2.86
CA VAL A 130 10.54 7.42 1.86
C VAL A 130 11.17 7.56 0.47
N LYS A 131 11.11 6.51 -0.33
CA LYS A 131 11.67 6.50 -1.69
C LYS A 131 10.62 6.89 -2.72
N GLU A 132 11.07 7.40 -3.87
CA GLU A 132 10.16 7.63 -4.98
C GLU A 132 9.71 6.29 -5.58
N SER A 133 8.40 6.14 -5.80
CA SER A 133 7.87 5.02 -6.56
C SER A 133 8.30 5.09 -8.01
N SER A 134 8.62 3.94 -8.62
CA SER A 134 9.00 3.86 -10.04
C SER A 134 7.86 4.19 -11.01
N LYS A 135 6.64 4.27 -10.48
CA LYS A 135 5.40 4.57 -11.19
C LYS A 135 4.64 5.63 -10.42
N ARG A 136 3.97 6.53 -11.13
CA ARG A 136 3.05 7.49 -10.54
C ARG A 136 1.82 6.76 -9.99
N VAL A 137 1.80 6.55 -8.68
CA VAL A 137 0.69 5.90 -7.95
C VAL A 137 -0.02 6.85 -6.98
N VAL A 138 0.46 8.08 -6.84
CA VAL A 138 -0.16 9.14 -6.02
C VAL A 138 -0.03 10.49 -6.71
N GLN A 139 -1.05 11.33 -6.57
CA GLN A 139 -1.05 12.72 -7.03
C GLN A 139 -1.74 13.62 -6.02
N SER A 140 -1.13 14.78 -5.78
CA SER A 140 -1.79 15.91 -5.11
C SER A 140 -2.18 16.95 -6.14
N PHE A 141 -3.37 17.52 -6.05
CA PHE A 141 -3.87 18.50 -7.03
C PHE A 141 -4.86 19.47 -6.41
N MET A 142 -5.04 20.62 -7.08
CA MET A 142 -6.13 21.56 -6.79
C MET A 142 -7.35 21.19 -7.64
N GLY A 143 -8.52 21.10 -7.01
CA GLY A 143 -9.81 20.95 -7.68
C GLY A 143 -10.34 22.29 -8.21
N THR A 144 -11.40 22.22 -9.01
CA THR A 144 -12.16 23.40 -9.51
C THR A 144 -12.92 24.13 -8.40
N ASP A 145 -13.01 23.53 -7.22
CA ASP A 145 -13.61 24.04 -5.99
C ASP A 145 -12.59 24.69 -5.03
N ASP A 146 -11.39 25.00 -5.54
CA ASP A 146 -10.25 25.54 -4.78
C ASP A 146 -9.80 24.66 -3.58
N SER A 147 -10.23 23.40 -3.55
CA SER A 147 -9.80 22.43 -2.55
C SER A 147 -8.60 21.62 -3.04
N ARG A 148 -7.66 21.37 -2.14
CA ARG A 148 -6.52 20.49 -2.42
C ARG A 148 -6.86 19.05 -2.08
N TYR A 149 -6.57 18.15 -2.99
CA TYR A 149 -6.84 16.72 -2.89
C TYR A 149 -5.57 15.90 -3.00
N VAL A 150 -5.63 14.70 -2.46
CA VAL A 150 -4.62 13.65 -2.59
C VAL A 150 -5.35 12.40 -3.05
N LEU A 151 -4.97 11.87 -4.21
CA LEU A 151 -5.49 10.62 -4.74
C LEU A 151 -4.35 9.62 -4.88
N ALA A 152 -4.48 8.45 -4.25
CA ALA A 152 -3.47 7.39 -4.31
C ALA A 152 -4.08 6.03 -4.66
N MET A 153 -3.51 5.34 -5.64
CA MET A 153 -3.87 3.97 -6.01
C MET A 153 -3.37 3.00 -4.93
N ALA A 154 -4.21 2.03 -4.57
CA ALA A 154 -3.91 1.01 -3.56
C ALA A 154 -3.91 -0.42 -4.14
N GLU A 155 -4.72 -0.69 -5.16
CA GLU A 155 -4.72 -1.93 -5.93
C GLU A 155 -4.85 -1.61 -7.43
N PRO A 156 -4.31 -2.45 -8.32
CA PRO A 156 -3.68 -3.75 -8.06
C PRO A 156 -2.17 -3.65 -7.75
N ASN A 157 -1.72 -4.35 -6.70
CA ASN A 157 -0.28 -4.51 -6.40
C ASN A 157 0.41 -5.60 -7.24
N LYS A 158 -0.37 -6.58 -7.71
CA LYS A 158 0.07 -7.66 -8.61
C LYS A 158 -0.88 -7.72 -9.80
N PRO A 159 -0.68 -6.85 -10.80
CA PRO A 159 -1.59 -6.76 -11.93
C PRO A 159 -1.52 -8.02 -12.78
N LYS A 160 -2.63 -8.37 -13.44
CA LYS A 160 -2.71 -9.50 -14.36
C LYS A 160 -3.54 -9.13 -15.58
N VAL A 161 -3.41 -9.94 -16.63
CA VAL A 161 -4.35 -9.94 -17.74
C VAL A 161 -5.69 -10.47 -17.24
N GLY A 162 -6.77 -9.81 -17.65
CA GLY A 162 -8.13 -10.07 -17.21
C GLY A 162 -8.64 -9.07 -16.20
N SER A 163 -9.79 -9.40 -15.62
CA SER A 163 -10.51 -8.55 -14.68
C SER A 163 -9.92 -8.64 -13.26
N GLN A 164 -9.76 -7.47 -12.62
CA GLN A 164 -9.27 -7.33 -11.26
C GLN A 164 -9.78 -6.05 -10.62
N THR A 165 -9.74 -6.01 -9.28
CA THR A 165 -10.07 -4.80 -8.54
C THR A 165 -9.02 -3.73 -8.78
N ILE A 166 -9.49 -2.51 -9.04
CA ILE A 166 -8.70 -1.30 -8.87
C ILE A 166 -9.27 -0.54 -7.68
N SER A 167 -8.40 -0.03 -6.83
CA SER A 167 -8.81 0.79 -5.70
C SER A 167 -7.91 2.00 -5.52
N ALA A 168 -8.49 3.07 -5.02
CA ALA A 168 -7.78 4.29 -4.70
C ALA A 168 -8.35 4.95 -3.45
N TYR A 169 -7.52 5.68 -2.73
CA TYR A 169 -7.90 6.51 -1.61
C TYR A 169 -7.90 7.98 -2.00
N LEU A 170 -9.00 8.68 -1.72
CA LEU A 170 -9.16 10.10 -1.93
C LEU A 170 -9.29 10.84 -0.60
N TYR A 171 -8.40 11.79 -0.38
CA TYR A 171 -8.40 12.68 0.77
C TYR A 171 -8.41 14.13 0.33
N GLN A 172 -9.10 14.98 1.09
CA GLN A 172 -9.01 16.43 0.99
C GLN A 172 -8.04 16.93 2.06
N MET A 173 -7.12 17.79 1.65
CA MET A 173 -6.19 18.48 2.53
C MET A 173 -6.86 19.76 3.04
N LYS A 174 -7.31 19.75 4.29
CA LYS A 174 -7.95 20.93 4.92
C LYS A 174 -6.93 21.98 5.32
N ASP A 175 -5.77 21.53 5.75
CA ASP A 175 -4.58 22.35 6.03
C ASP A 175 -3.31 21.49 5.86
N SER A 176 -2.14 22.02 6.22
CA SER A 176 -0.85 21.32 6.09
C SER A 176 -0.76 19.99 6.85
N HIS A 177 -1.58 19.77 7.88
CA HIS A 177 -1.48 18.62 8.78
C HIS A 177 -2.79 17.84 8.93
N HIS A 178 -3.89 18.33 8.37
CA HIS A 178 -5.21 17.73 8.49
C HIS A 178 -5.74 17.24 7.13
N PHE A 179 -5.91 15.92 7.01
CA PHE A 179 -6.43 15.25 5.82
C PHE A 179 -7.73 14.51 6.17
N VAL A 180 -8.79 14.77 5.42
CA VAL A 180 -10.10 14.11 5.62
C VAL A 180 -10.46 13.22 4.44
N PRO A 181 -11.01 12.02 4.69
CA PRO A 181 -11.51 11.16 3.61
C PRO A 181 -12.69 11.81 2.89
N VAL A 182 -12.69 11.71 1.56
CA VAL A 182 -13.78 12.21 0.71
C VAL A 182 -14.61 11.04 0.21
N ASN A 183 -15.90 11.00 0.50
CA ASN A 183 -16.75 9.82 0.22
C ASN A 183 -17.82 10.04 -0.83
N ASN A 184 -17.92 11.25 -1.35
CA ASN A 184 -19.05 11.71 -2.11
C ASN A 184 -18.67 12.17 -3.52
N CYS A 185 -17.64 11.54 -4.08
CA CYS A 185 -17.24 11.74 -5.46
C CYS A 185 -17.52 10.49 -6.30
N MET A 186 -17.27 10.61 -7.60
CA MET A 186 -17.10 9.48 -8.51
C MET A 186 -15.75 9.61 -9.21
N ILE A 187 -15.04 8.51 -9.40
CA ILE A 187 -13.77 8.49 -10.12
C ILE A 187 -13.96 7.70 -11.40
N LEU A 188 -14.07 8.41 -12.53
CA LEU A 188 -14.16 7.78 -13.84
C LEU A 188 -12.83 7.13 -14.22
N LEU A 189 -12.87 6.01 -14.93
CA LEU A 189 -11.68 5.24 -15.30
C LEU A 189 -11.58 5.04 -16.82
N ASP A 190 -10.44 5.44 -17.40
CA ASP A 190 -10.11 5.23 -18.81
C ASP A 190 -8.67 4.70 -18.96
N PRO A 191 -8.46 3.37 -18.92
CA PRO A 191 -7.13 2.79 -19.04
C PRO A 191 -6.67 2.81 -20.49
N ARG A 192 -5.41 3.24 -20.70
CA ARG A 192 -4.80 3.38 -22.02
C ARG A 192 -3.39 2.80 -22.04
N MET A 193 -2.98 2.26 -23.18
CA MET A 193 -1.59 1.93 -23.48
C MET A 193 -1.04 2.94 -24.49
N PRO A 194 -0.30 3.99 -24.05
CA PRO A 194 0.21 5.01 -24.96
C PRO A 194 1.12 4.45 -26.05
N GLY A 195 1.96 3.46 -25.72
CA GLY A 195 2.87 2.80 -26.66
C GLY A 195 2.17 1.94 -27.73
N MET A 196 0.86 1.69 -27.59
CA MET A 196 0.04 0.91 -28.52
C MET A 196 -1.06 1.78 -29.14
N GLY A 197 -0.73 3.03 -29.51
CA GLY A 197 -1.68 3.94 -30.14
C GLY A 197 -2.88 4.30 -29.26
N ASN A 198 -2.68 4.40 -27.93
CA ASN A 198 -3.74 4.62 -26.93
C ASN A 198 -4.81 3.51 -26.91
N HIS A 199 -4.40 2.26 -27.18
CA HIS A 199 -5.24 1.07 -26.99
C HIS A 199 -5.88 1.08 -25.59
N SER A 200 -7.16 0.73 -25.51
CA SER A 200 -7.92 0.64 -24.26
C SER A 200 -8.45 -0.78 -24.07
N SER A 201 -9.10 -1.02 -22.94
CA SER A 201 -9.71 -2.30 -22.61
C SER A 201 -11.22 -2.18 -22.40
N PRO A 202 -12.00 -3.22 -22.72
CA PRO A 202 -13.43 -3.24 -22.46
C PRO A 202 -13.72 -3.66 -21.01
N ASN A 203 -14.98 -3.50 -20.57
CA ASN A 203 -15.51 -4.02 -19.30
C ASN A 203 -14.87 -3.44 -18.04
N ASN A 204 -14.32 -2.23 -18.11
CA ASN A 204 -13.93 -1.47 -16.92
C ASN A 204 -15.16 -0.91 -16.21
N GLN A 205 -15.04 -0.70 -14.90
CA GLN A 205 -16.05 -0.01 -14.08
C GLN A 205 -15.38 1.10 -13.30
N ASP A 206 -16.01 2.27 -13.30
CA ASP A 206 -15.59 3.45 -12.54
C ASP A 206 -15.49 3.12 -11.04
N LEU A 207 -14.63 3.86 -10.34
CA LEU A 207 -14.43 3.62 -8.92
C LEU A 207 -15.50 4.37 -8.13
N LEU A 208 -16.24 3.61 -7.32
CA LEU A 208 -17.29 4.12 -6.45
C LEU A 208 -16.84 4.08 -4.99
N SER A 209 -17.28 5.07 -4.23
CA SER A 209 -16.98 5.18 -2.80
C SER A 209 -17.44 3.95 -2.03
N LYS A 210 -16.59 3.49 -1.11
CA LYS A 210 -16.82 2.44 -0.12
C LYS A 210 -16.77 2.97 1.31
N GLY A 211 -16.71 4.30 1.46
CA GLY A 211 -16.51 4.96 2.75
C GLY A 211 -15.03 5.08 3.13
N GLN A 212 -14.74 5.92 4.13
CA GLN A 212 -13.38 6.17 4.63
C GLN A 212 -12.37 6.57 3.53
N GLY A 213 -12.84 7.26 2.49
CA GLY A 213 -12.04 7.74 1.37
C GLY A 213 -11.67 6.65 0.36
N LEU A 214 -12.08 5.40 0.59
CA LEU A 214 -11.80 4.28 -0.31
C LEU A 214 -12.77 4.31 -1.50
N TYR A 215 -12.22 4.19 -2.71
CA TYR A 215 -12.95 3.99 -3.95
C TYR A 215 -12.53 2.67 -4.57
N GLN A 216 -13.49 1.91 -5.08
CA GLN A 216 -13.24 0.63 -5.75
C GLN A 216 -14.02 0.53 -7.05
N GLY A 217 -13.35 0.04 -8.09
CA GLY A 217 -13.90 -0.23 -9.40
C GLY A 217 -13.36 -1.54 -9.96
N LEU A 218 -13.55 -1.73 -11.27
CA LEU A 218 -13.09 -2.91 -11.99
C LEU A 218 -12.15 -2.49 -13.11
N LEU A 219 -10.93 -3.01 -13.09
CA LEU A 219 -9.94 -2.83 -14.15
C LEU A 219 -9.81 -4.15 -14.91
N ASN A 220 -10.02 -4.12 -16.21
CA ASN A 220 -9.78 -5.25 -17.08
C ASN A 220 -8.58 -4.94 -17.97
N LEU A 221 -7.51 -5.74 -17.94
CA LEU A 221 -6.32 -5.52 -18.76
C LEU A 221 -6.24 -6.61 -19.82
N THR A 222 -6.12 -6.24 -21.10
CA THR A 222 -6.15 -7.22 -22.20
C THR A 222 -4.78 -7.78 -22.56
N MET A 223 -3.71 -7.14 -22.10
CA MET A 223 -2.32 -7.53 -22.36
C MET A 223 -1.40 -6.93 -21.30
N THR A 224 -0.21 -7.50 -21.18
CA THR A 224 0.89 -6.98 -20.34
C THR A 224 1.50 -5.71 -20.94
N GLY A 225 2.34 -5.03 -20.17
CA GLY A 225 3.05 -3.82 -20.57
C GLY A 225 2.63 -2.59 -19.78
N TYR A 226 3.07 -1.41 -20.25
CA TYR A 226 2.78 -0.14 -19.61
C TYR A 226 1.36 0.34 -19.93
N TRP A 227 0.60 0.59 -18.85
CA TRP A 227 -0.72 1.17 -18.85
C TRP A 227 -0.72 2.50 -18.10
N LYS A 228 -1.32 3.50 -18.73
CA LYS A 228 -1.72 4.76 -18.11
C LYS A 228 -3.20 4.66 -17.74
N LEU A 229 -3.49 4.59 -16.44
CA LEU A 229 -4.85 4.53 -15.92
C LEU A 229 -5.36 5.95 -15.74
N ASN A 230 -5.96 6.53 -16.80
CA ASN A 230 -6.49 7.89 -16.70
C ASN A 230 -7.73 7.88 -15.81
N VAL A 231 -7.86 8.91 -14.98
CA VAL A 231 -9.01 9.09 -14.10
C VAL A 231 -9.50 10.53 -14.10
N VAL A 232 -10.81 10.70 -13.93
CA VAL A 232 -11.47 11.99 -13.75
C VAL A 232 -12.24 11.97 -12.45
N LEU A 233 -12.04 12.98 -11.61
CA LEU A 233 -12.76 13.15 -10.35
C LEU A 233 -13.99 14.03 -10.59
N LEU A 234 -15.17 13.49 -10.29
CA LEU A 234 -16.45 14.20 -10.30
C LEU A 234 -16.99 14.39 -8.89
N ASN A 235 -17.70 15.49 -8.65
CA ASN A 235 -18.47 15.69 -7.41
C ASN A 235 -19.81 14.92 -7.44
N GLU A 236 -20.62 15.04 -6.37
CA GLU A 236 -21.94 14.39 -6.27
C GLU A 236 -22.90 14.80 -7.40
N GLN A 237 -22.75 16.00 -7.93
CA GLN A 237 -23.58 16.58 -8.99
C GLN A 237 -23.12 16.13 -10.40
N GLY A 238 -22.03 15.38 -10.50
CA GLY A 238 -21.45 14.95 -11.77
C GLY A 238 -20.58 16.01 -12.44
N GLU A 239 -20.25 17.10 -11.75
CA GLU A 239 -19.38 18.16 -12.24
C GLU A 239 -17.92 17.79 -12.04
N THR A 240 -17.06 18.18 -12.98
CA THR A 240 -15.63 17.88 -12.91
C THR A 240 -14.93 18.68 -11.82
N VAL A 241 -14.41 17.97 -10.81
CA VAL A 241 -13.49 18.53 -9.80
C VAL A 241 -12.08 18.59 -10.36
N LYS A 242 -11.63 17.51 -11.02
CA LYS A 242 -10.32 17.46 -11.65
C LYS A 242 -10.29 16.42 -12.77
N ASP A 243 -9.72 16.81 -13.90
CA ASP A 243 -9.40 15.93 -15.02
C ASP A 243 -7.88 15.71 -15.14
N GLN A 244 -7.49 14.91 -16.13
CA GLN A 244 -6.08 14.65 -16.49
C GLN A 244 -5.25 14.04 -15.35
N ILE A 245 -5.89 13.40 -14.38
CA ILE A 245 -5.22 12.58 -13.37
C ILE A 245 -4.95 11.22 -14.02
N PHE A 246 -3.82 10.61 -13.68
CA PHE A 246 -3.54 9.24 -14.10
C PHE A 246 -2.62 8.49 -13.15
N PHE A 247 -2.84 7.19 -13.02
CA PHE A 247 -1.84 6.29 -12.45
C PHE A 247 -1.03 5.61 -13.53
N GLU A 248 0.16 5.16 -13.18
CA GLU A 248 0.99 4.32 -14.02
C GLU A 248 1.02 2.91 -13.47
N LEU A 249 0.87 1.94 -14.39
CA LEU A 249 0.86 0.52 -14.09
C LEU A 249 1.69 -0.21 -15.13
N GLU A 250 2.57 -1.11 -14.72
CA GLU A 250 3.34 -1.95 -15.64
C GLU A 250 3.56 -3.32 -15.03
N PHE A 251 3.35 -4.36 -15.83
CA PHE A 251 3.45 -5.77 -15.45
C PHE A 251 3.61 -6.66 -16.68
#